data_AF-A0A2N3CPZ8-F1
#
_entry.id   AF-A0A2N3CPZ8-F1
#
_cell.length_a   1.000
_cell.length_b   1.000
_cell.length_c   1.000
_cell.angle_alpha   90.00
_cell.angle_beta   90.00
_cell.angle_gamma   90.00
#
_symmetry.space_group_name_H-M   'P 1'
#
loop_
_entity.id
_entity.type
_entity.pdbx_description
1 polymer ?
#
loop_
_entity_poly.entity_id
_entity_poly.type
_entity_poly.pdbx_seq_one_letter_code
_entity_poly.pdbx_strand_id
1 'polypeptide(L)' 'MGDWVVMTEWAEFAVRWLHVVTGIAWIGSSFYFIALDLGLRKAPGLPEGVHGEEW' A
#
# COMPACT_ATOMS: atom_id res chain seq x y z
N MET A 1 -36.68 2.50 13.72
CA MET A 1 -36.34 3.53 12.71
C MET A 1 -34.99 4.19 12.98
N GLY A 2 -34.65 4.51 14.23
CA GLY A 2 -33.35 5.13 14.58
C GLY A 2 -32.12 4.24 14.37
N ASP A 3 -32.22 2.94 14.65
CA ASP A 3 -31.07 2.03 14.54
C ASP A 3 -30.50 1.93 13.12
N TRP A 4 -31.38 1.94 12.11
CA TRP A 4 -30.97 1.93 10.71
C TRP A 4 -30.17 3.19 10.34
N VAL A 5 -30.62 4.37 10.81
CA VAL A 5 -29.93 5.64 10.57
C VAL A 5 -28.54 5.61 11.22
N VAL A 6 -28.43 5.13 12.46
CA VAL A 6 -27.13 5.01 13.14
C VAL A 6 -26.20 4.08 12.37
N MET A 7 -26.68 2.93 11.92
CA MET A 7 -25.87 2.00 11.13
C MET A 7 -25.40 2.60 9.80
N THR A 8 -26.24 3.36 9.09
CA THR A 8 -25.87 3.98 7.82
C THR A 8 -24.83 5.08 8.01
N GLU A 9 -24.94 5.92 9.04
CA GLU A 9 -23.94 6.96 9.34
C GLU A 9 -22.56 6.34 9.64
N TRP A 10 -22.53 5.26 10.43
CA TRP A 10 -21.29 4.52 10.70
C TRP A 10 -20.71 3.86 9.45
N ALA A 11 -21.56 3.33 8.55
CA ALA A 11 -21.12 2.75 7.28
C ALA A 11 -20.53 3.82 6.35
N GLU A 12 -21.16 4.99 6.24
CA GLU A 12 -20.63 6.11 5.46
C GLU A 12 -19.27 6.57 5.98
N PHE A 13 -19.14 6.69 7.30
CA PHE A 13 -17.87 7.00 7.95
C PHE A 13 -16.82 5.94 7.62
N ALA A 14 -17.14 4.65 7.76
CA ALA A 14 -16.22 3.56 7.49
C ALA A 14 -15.74 3.56 6.03
N VAL A 15 -16.63 3.79 5.06
CA VAL A 15 -16.28 3.84 3.63
C VAL A 15 -15.37 5.03 3.33
N ARG A 16 -15.66 6.22 3.87
CA ARG A 16 -14.81 7.41 3.69
C ARG A 16 -13.42 7.19 4.30
N TRP A 17 -13.36 6.62 5.49
CA TRP A 17 -12.09 6.31 6.14
C TRP A 17 -11.29 5.26 5.39
N LEU A 18 -11.94 4.16 4.97
CA LEU A 18 -11.34 3.12 4.13
C LEU A 18 -10.76 3.73 2.85
N HIS A 19 -11.50 4.60 2.18
CA HIS A 19 -11.03 5.27 0.97
C HIS A 19 -9.73 6.07 1.20
N VAL A 20 -9.67 6.84 2.28
CA VAL A 20 -8.45 7.61 2.64
C VAL A 20 -7.27 6.69 2.92
N VAL A 21 -7.46 5.64 3.73
CA VAL A 21 -6.40 4.67 4.06
C VAL A 21 -5.92 3.93 2.81
N THR A 22 -6.83 3.47 1.95
CA THR A 22 -6.49 2.84 0.66
C THR A 22 -5.71 3.80 -0.23
N GLY A 23 -6.09 5.08 -0.29
CA GLY A 23 -5.35 6.09 -1.05
C GLY A 23 -3.92 6.29 -0.54
N ILE A 24 -3.74 6.39 0.79
CA ILE A 24 -2.42 6.50 1.42
C ILE A 24 -1.59 5.24 1.15
N ALA A 25 -2.16 4.06 1.31
CA ALA A 25 -1.49 2.80 1.05
C ALA A 25 -1.06 2.66 -0.41
N TRP A 26 -1.92 3.05 -1.36
CA TRP A 26 -1.63 3.04 -2.80
C TRP A 26 -0.47 3.95 -3.18
N ILE A 27 -0.46 5.18 -2.65
CA ILE A 27 0.60 6.15 -2.91
C ILE A 27 1.90 5.67 -2.25
N GLY A 28 1.83 5.25 -0.99
CA GLY A 28 2.98 4.75 -0.24
C GLY A 28 3.60 3.50 -0.86
N SER A 29 2.80 2.53 -1.30
CA SER A 29 3.29 1.33 -1.98
C SER A 29 3.99 1.68 -3.29
N SER A 30 3.45 2.64 -4.05
CA SER A 30 4.08 3.10 -5.29
C SER A 30 5.47 3.69 -5.03
N PHE A 31 5.61 4.57 -4.03
CA PHE A 31 6.92 5.10 -3.67
C PHE A 31 7.87 4.05 -3.10
N TYR A 32 7.36 3.12 -2.29
CA TYR A 32 8.15 2.02 -1.72
C TYR A 32 8.75 1.14 -2.83
N PHE A 33 7.95 0.72 -3.81
CA PHE A 33 8.45 -0.10 -4.92
C PHE A 33 9.43 0.67 -5.81
N ILE A 34 9.21 1.96 -6.08
CA ILE A 34 10.19 2.78 -6.82
C ILE A 34 11.52 2.87 -6.05
N ALA A 35 11.46 3.13 -4.74
CA ALA A 35 12.66 3.21 -3.91
C ALA A 35 13.39 1.86 -3.84
N LEU A 36 12.63 0.76 -3.74
CA LEU A 36 13.15 -0.60 -3.79
C LEU A 36 13.87 -0.86 -5.11
N ASP A 37 13.20 -0.63 -6.25
CA ASP A 37 13.74 -0.84 -7.60
C ASP A 37 15.03 -0.04 -7.85
N LEU A 38 15.07 1.21 -7.39
CA LEU A 38 16.26 2.08 -7.50
C LEU A 38 17.36 1.73 -6.48
N GLY A 39 16.98 1.13 -5.35
CA GLY A 39 17.88 0.73 -4.27
C GLY A 39 18.58 -0.61 -4.53
N LEU A 40 18.09 -1.42 -5.47
CA LEU A 40 18.68 -2.72 -5.82
C LEU A 40 20.13 -2.57 -6.30
N ARG A 41 21.04 -3.29 -5.65
CA ARG A 41 22.46 -3.37 -6.05
C ARG A 41 22.77 -4.75 -6.60
N LYS A 42 23.55 -4.81 -7.69
CA LYS A 42 24.05 -6.08 -8.21
C LYS A 42 25.21 -6.58 -7.35
N ALA A 43 25.03 -7.75 -6.74
CA ALA A 43 26.04 -8.45 -5.95
C ALA A 43 26.64 -9.65 -6.71
N PRO A 44 27.91 -10.01 -6.45
CA PRO A 44 28.51 -11.21 -7.04
C PRO A 44 27.81 -12.47 -6.53
N GLY A 45 27.36 -13.35 -7.44
CA GLY A 45 26.75 -14.64 -7.09
C GLY A 45 25.21 -14.65 -7.05
N LEU A 46 24.54 -13.60 -7.52
CA LEU A 46 23.09 -13.58 -7.68
C LEU A 46 22.61 -14.66 -8.66
N PRO A 47 21.56 -15.44 -8.33
CA PRO A 47 20.94 -16.39 -9.25
C PRO A 47 20.46 -15.72 -10.54
N GLU A 48 20.44 -16.49 -11.64
CA GLU A 48 19.94 -16.01 -12.92
C GLU A 48 18.47 -15.59 -12.80
N GLY A 49 18.16 -14.34 -13.17
CA GLY A 49 16.82 -13.74 -13.07
C GLY A 49 16.63 -12.76 -11.90
N VAL A 50 17.59 -12.59 -11.00
CA VAL A 50 17.52 -11.60 -9.92
C VAL A 50 18.12 -10.25 -10.36
N HIS A 51 17.36 -9.16 -10.20
CA HIS A 51 17.78 -7.82 -10.66
C HIS A 51 18.77 -7.11 -9.71
N GLY A 52 18.77 -7.48 -8.43
CA GLY A 52 19.70 -7.02 -7.40
C GLY A 52 19.22 -7.45 -6.01
N GLU A 53 19.95 -7.04 -4.98
CA GLU A 53 19.56 -7.20 -3.57
C GLU A 53 19.46 -5.82 -2.90
N GLU A 54 18.47 -5.63 -2.02
CA GLU A 54 18.52 -4.61 -0.98
C GLU A 54 19.11 -5.22 0.32
N TRP A 55 20.01 -4.50 1.00
CA TRP A 55 20.68 -4.94 2.24
C TRP A 55 20.32 -4.01 3.40
#